data_AF-A0A7R9THQ0-F1
#
_entry.id   AF-A0A7R9THQ0-F1
#
_cell.length_a   1.000
_cell.length_b   1.000
_cell.length_c   1.000
_cell.angle_alpha   90.00
_cell.angle_beta   90.00
_cell.angle_gamma   90.00
#
_symmetry.space_group_name_H-M   'P 1'
#
loop_
_entity.id
_entity.type
_entity.pdbx_description
1 polymer ?
#
loop_
_entity_poly.entity_id
_entity_poly.type
_entity_poly.pdbx_seq_one_letter_code
_entity_poly.pdbx_strand_id
1 'polypeptide(L)'
;APPTRAMAAAAARVAPRVSTPTPAAPRVSRASARAATARALPQHVSVAFAPEYGDAKFDQMTRDAFNSGEEFVADVEQARTLWDDDWDVVDVRAEQEIEFFGQFPNPPPGTIGGVFETVVVSGPHKVRAIELIRSTGYRFDASAGAKVFANKTLNPNFATDVQNAFPDKENAKIIVCCSDGRQRAVAALEALDDAGYKHLVLLKGGFNLYNRHWTKKLNRRTPNGSFRTNLSAPGDIQGCGANPEAGNANDAIQFGPWVDETDWKTALGAACSDACQTA
;
A
#
# COMPACT_ATOMS: atom_id res chain seq x y z
N ALA A 1 -91.26 18.21 -11.14
CA ALA A 1 -91.98 18.26 -9.84
C ALA A 1 -91.68 16.96 -9.10
N PRO A 2 -91.54 16.91 -7.76
CA PRO A 2 -91.53 17.96 -6.72
C PRO A 2 -90.21 17.85 -5.87
N PRO A 3 -90.14 18.10 -4.53
CA PRO A 3 -89.78 19.43 -4.01
C PRO A 3 -88.66 19.45 -2.92
N THR A 4 -88.29 20.69 -2.58
CA THR A 4 -87.68 21.28 -1.36
C THR A 4 -87.22 20.43 -0.16
N ARG A 5 -85.97 20.74 0.25
CA ARG A 5 -85.49 21.24 1.57
C ARG A 5 -86.04 20.61 2.86
N ALA A 6 -85.13 20.09 3.69
CA ALA A 6 -85.20 20.19 5.14
C ALA A 6 -83.81 20.51 5.72
N MET A 7 -83.77 21.50 6.61
CA MET A 7 -82.62 21.85 7.44
C MET A 7 -82.58 20.99 8.71
N ALA A 8 -81.38 20.67 9.19
CA ALA A 8 -81.09 20.62 10.62
C ALA A 8 -79.58 20.82 10.88
N ALA A 9 -79.25 21.87 11.63
CA ALA A 9 -78.00 22.08 12.37
C ALA A 9 -77.92 21.06 13.53
N ALA A 10 -76.85 20.82 14.29
CA ALA A 10 -75.51 21.36 14.48
C ALA A 10 -74.70 20.28 15.22
N ALA A 11 -73.38 20.25 15.08
CA ALA A 11 -72.46 19.95 16.19
C ALA A 11 -71.03 20.30 15.77
N ALA A 12 -70.58 21.48 16.21
CA ALA A 12 -69.19 21.90 16.08
C ALA A 12 -68.32 21.05 17.02
N ARG A 13 -67.30 20.39 16.47
CA ARG A 13 -66.13 19.93 17.25
C ARG A 13 -65.00 20.92 17.02
N VAL A 14 -64.66 21.64 18.10
CA VAL A 14 -63.52 22.54 18.19
C VAL A 14 -62.24 21.71 18.12
N ALA A 15 -61.45 21.89 17.06
CA ALA A 15 -60.09 21.39 16.99
C ALA A 15 -59.12 22.44 17.59
N PRO A 16 -58.06 22.03 18.32
CA PRO A 16 -57.18 22.96 18.98
C PRO A 16 -56.33 23.74 17.97
N ARG A 17 -56.18 25.04 18.25
CA ARG A 17 -55.39 26.00 17.47
C ARG A 17 -53.90 25.69 17.67
N VAL A 18 -53.28 25.00 16.71
CA VAL A 18 -51.81 24.86 16.67
C VAL A 18 -51.25 26.22 16.22
N SER A 19 -50.56 26.90 17.13
CA SER A 19 -49.79 28.11 16.83
C SER A 19 -48.61 27.73 15.93
N THR A 20 -48.58 28.26 14.71
CA THR A 20 -47.39 28.21 13.85
C THR A 20 -46.34 29.18 14.40
N PRO A 21 -45.09 28.75 14.67
CA PRO A 21 -44.03 29.68 15.00
C PRO A 21 -43.58 30.43 13.75
N THR A 22 -43.46 31.74 13.87
CA THR A 22 -42.89 32.67 12.88
C THR A 22 -41.47 32.24 12.49
N PRO A 23 -41.07 32.27 11.20
CA PRO A 23 -39.69 31.96 10.84
C PRO A 23 -38.75 33.04 11.38
N ALA A 24 -37.85 32.63 12.27
CA ALA A 24 -36.75 33.49 12.72
C ALA A 24 -35.79 33.74 11.55
N ALA A 25 -35.41 34.99 11.35
CA ALA A 25 -34.42 35.39 10.35
C ALA A 25 -33.08 34.64 10.56
N PRO A 26 -32.34 34.29 9.49
CA PRO A 26 -31.08 33.59 9.62
C PRO A 26 -30.08 34.48 10.35
N ARG A 27 -29.64 34.05 11.54
CA ARG A 27 -28.46 34.63 12.18
C ARG A 27 -27.25 34.27 11.32
N VAL A 28 -26.71 35.27 10.62
CA VAL A 28 -25.39 35.19 10.02
C VAL A 28 -24.39 35.03 11.17
N SER A 29 -23.98 33.80 11.46
CA SER A 29 -22.80 33.58 12.29
C SER A 29 -21.61 34.06 11.48
N ARG A 30 -21.05 35.21 11.86
CA ARG A 30 -19.69 35.55 11.45
C ARG A 30 -18.80 34.47 12.05
N ALA A 31 -18.47 33.45 11.26
CA ALA A 31 -17.39 32.54 11.57
C ALA A 31 -16.15 33.41 11.76
N SER A 32 -15.75 33.61 13.02
CA SER A 32 -14.44 34.16 13.34
C SER A 32 -13.45 33.11 12.88
N ALA A 33 -12.99 33.22 11.63
CA ALA A 33 -11.79 32.54 11.17
C ALA A 33 -10.61 33.08 11.98
N ARG A 34 -10.44 32.55 13.20
CA ARG A 34 -9.16 32.63 13.89
C ARG A 34 -8.24 31.78 13.03
N ALA A 35 -7.43 32.44 12.20
CA ALA A 35 -6.24 31.84 11.65
C ALA A 35 -5.52 31.15 12.81
N ALA A 36 -5.41 29.83 12.74
CA ALA A 36 -4.63 29.09 13.70
C ALA A 36 -3.21 29.65 13.59
N THR A 37 -2.79 30.45 14.58
CA THR A 37 -1.39 30.86 14.70
C THR A 37 -0.61 29.57 14.95
N ALA A 38 -0.02 29.02 13.89
CA ALA A 38 0.95 27.96 14.00
C ALA A 38 2.00 28.43 15.01
N ARG A 39 2.05 27.77 16.16
CA ARG A 39 3.04 28.10 17.18
C ARG A 39 4.39 27.75 16.58
N ALA A 40 5.16 28.78 16.22
CA ALA A 40 6.51 28.60 15.70
C ALA A 40 7.30 27.68 16.64
N LEU A 41 8.00 26.70 16.06
CA LEU A 41 8.88 25.82 16.82
C LEU A 41 9.92 26.68 17.56
N PRO A 42 10.33 26.30 18.78
CA PRO A 42 11.43 26.95 19.47
C PRO A 42 12.67 27.00 18.56
N GLN A 43 13.44 28.09 18.63
CA GLN A 43 14.57 28.38 17.71
C GLN A 43 15.67 27.30 17.61
N HIS A 44 15.67 26.30 18.50
CA HIS A 44 16.65 25.20 18.53
C HIS A 44 16.06 23.84 18.11
N VAL A 45 14.82 23.79 17.65
CA VAL A 45 14.18 22.56 17.17
C VAL A 45 13.98 22.68 15.67
N SER A 46 15.00 22.26 14.90
CA SER A 46 14.78 21.93 13.49
C SER A 46 14.08 20.59 13.42
N VAL A 47 12.83 20.57 12.98
CA VAL A 47 12.19 19.31 12.55
C VAL A 47 12.78 19.01 11.19
N ALA A 48 13.62 17.97 11.11
CA ALA A 48 13.96 17.39 9.83
C ALA A 48 12.69 16.70 9.30
N PHE A 49 12.17 17.19 8.18
CA PHE A 49 11.13 16.48 7.45
C PHE A 49 11.81 15.30 6.76
N ALA A 50 11.29 14.08 6.97
CA ALA A 50 11.66 12.98 6.11
C ALA A 50 11.14 13.33 4.70
N PRO A 51 11.95 13.20 3.65
CA PRO A 51 11.44 13.21 2.29
C PRO A 51 10.44 12.05 2.14
N GLU A 52 9.22 12.36 1.71
CA GLU A 52 8.12 11.41 1.67
C GLU A 52 7.39 11.49 0.33
N TYR A 53 6.83 10.37 -0.10
CA TYR A 53 6.01 10.30 -1.31
C TYR A 53 4.85 11.30 -1.24
N GLY A 54 4.65 12.02 -2.34
CA GLY A 54 3.67 13.11 -2.47
C GLY A 54 4.27 14.50 -2.28
N ASP A 55 5.55 14.62 -1.88
CA ASP A 55 6.30 15.84 -2.12
C ASP A 55 6.82 15.87 -3.57
N ALA A 56 6.41 16.89 -4.33
CA ALA A 56 6.72 16.96 -5.76
C ALA A 56 8.22 16.95 -6.09
N LYS A 57 9.08 17.45 -5.18
CA LYS A 57 10.53 17.43 -5.38
C LYS A 57 11.09 16.03 -5.11
N PHE A 58 10.68 15.40 -4.01
CA PHE A 58 11.04 14.03 -3.69
C PHE A 58 10.62 13.06 -4.81
N ASP A 59 9.37 13.20 -5.27
CA ASP A 59 8.83 12.35 -6.32
C ASP A 59 9.61 12.54 -7.63
N GLN A 60 9.95 13.79 -7.99
CA GLN A 60 10.73 14.07 -9.20
C GLN A 60 12.16 13.54 -9.09
N MET A 61 12.83 13.76 -7.97
CA MET A 61 14.18 13.25 -7.73
C MET A 61 14.21 11.72 -7.80
N THR A 62 13.19 11.05 -7.26
CA THR A 62 13.04 9.60 -7.36
C THR A 62 12.88 9.17 -8.81
N ARG A 63 11.95 9.77 -9.57
CA ARG A 63 11.79 9.45 -10.99
C ARG A 63 13.07 9.62 -11.78
N ASP A 64 13.78 10.73 -11.58
CA ASP A 64 15.01 11.03 -12.33
C ASP A 64 16.12 10.00 -12.00
N ALA A 65 16.28 9.64 -10.72
CA ALA A 65 17.33 8.73 -10.27
C ALA A 65 17.12 7.27 -10.75
N PHE A 66 15.89 6.78 -10.79
CA PHE A 66 15.60 5.42 -11.24
C PHE A 66 15.43 5.31 -12.76
N ASN A 67 14.92 6.35 -13.43
CA ASN A 67 14.86 6.35 -14.89
C ASN A 67 16.23 6.57 -15.56
N SER A 68 17.22 7.14 -14.85
CA SER A 68 18.60 7.19 -15.34
C SER A 68 19.29 5.82 -15.35
N GLY A 69 18.80 4.87 -14.56
CA GLY A 69 19.41 3.56 -14.34
C GLY A 69 20.60 3.57 -13.37
N GLU A 70 20.89 4.70 -12.72
CA GLU A 70 21.98 4.79 -11.72
C GLU A 70 21.56 4.16 -10.38
N GLU A 71 20.30 4.33 -9.98
CA GLU A 71 19.75 3.74 -8.76
C GLU A 71 18.98 2.45 -9.06
N PHE A 72 19.23 1.43 -8.24
CA PHE A 72 18.62 0.11 -8.37
C PHE A 72 18.10 -0.44 -7.03
N VAL A 73 18.09 0.36 -5.96
CA VAL A 73 17.51 -0.01 -4.65
C VAL A 73 16.59 1.10 -4.17
N ALA A 74 15.29 0.83 -4.15
CA ALA A 74 14.28 1.76 -3.67
C ALA A 74 13.88 1.43 -2.22
N ASP A 75 13.75 2.46 -1.38
CA ASP A 75 13.01 2.33 -0.12
C ASP A 75 11.48 2.31 -0.36
N VAL A 76 10.71 2.21 0.73
CA VAL A 76 9.24 2.09 0.68
C VAL A 76 8.52 3.34 0.17
N GLU A 77 9.12 4.52 0.30
CA GLU A 77 8.57 5.81 -0.17
C GLU A 77 8.90 5.98 -1.66
N GLN A 78 10.14 5.71 -2.03
CA GLN A 78 10.59 5.73 -3.42
C GLN A 78 9.82 4.70 -4.25
N ALA A 79 9.65 3.47 -3.75
CA ALA A 79 8.89 2.44 -4.44
C ALA A 79 7.42 2.80 -4.65
N ARG A 80 6.82 3.59 -3.74
CA ARG A 80 5.47 4.14 -3.94
C ARG A 80 5.44 5.15 -5.08
N THR A 81 6.47 5.98 -5.21
CA THR A 81 6.64 6.90 -6.34
C THR A 81 6.79 6.13 -7.66
N LEU A 82 7.69 5.14 -7.69
CA LEU A 82 7.95 4.33 -8.90
C LEU A 82 6.70 3.57 -9.35
N TRP A 83 5.94 3.02 -8.41
CA TRP A 83 4.67 2.36 -8.70
C TRP A 83 3.71 3.26 -9.49
N ASP A 84 3.59 4.53 -9.08
CA ASP A 84 2.72 5.49 -9.76
C ASP A 84 3.36 6.04 -11.06
N ASP A 85 4.68 5.87 -11.24
CA ASP A 85 5.45 6.19 -12.45
C ASP A 85 5.64 4.99 -13.40
N ASP A 86 4.60 4.14 -13.48
CA ASP A 86 4.49 3.00 -14.40
C ASP A 86 5.43 1.80 -14.13
N TRP A 87 6.08 1.72 -12.96
CA TRP A 87 6.79 0.50 -12.58
C TRP A 87 5.83 -0.60 -12.13
N ASP A 88 6.10 -1.83 -12.55
CA ASP A 88 5.37 -3.02 -12.11
C ASP A 88 6.15 -3.74 -11.00
N VAL A 89 5.45 -4.42 -10.09
CA VAL A 89 6.06 -5.23 -9.03
C VAL A 89 6.01 -6.72 -9.38
N VAL A 90 7.16 -7.39 -9.24
CA VAL A 90 7.24 -8.85 -9.23
C VAL A 90 7.45 -9.30 -7.78
N ASP A 91 6.42 -9.94 -7.22
CA ASP A 91 6.48 -10.55 -5.89
C ASP A 91 7.00 -11.98 -6.01
N VAL A 92 8.24 -12.20 -5.57
CA VAL A 92 8.96 -13.49 -5.72
C VAL A 92 8.78 -14.44 -4.55
N ARG A 93 7.90 -14.09 -3.61
CA ARG A 93 7.55 -14.93 -2.46
C ARG A 93 6.83 -16.20 -2.91
N ALA A 94 6.88 -17.22 -2.06
CA ALA A 94 6.10 -18.44 -2.27
C ALA A 94 4.60 -18.15 -2.09
N GLU A 95 3.74 -18.88 -2.78
CA GLU A 95 2.29 -18.77 -2.74
C GLU A 95 1.77 -18.89 -1.31
N GLN A 96 2.28 -19.85 -0.55
CA GLN A 96 1.86 -20.07 0.84
C GLN A 96 2.29 -18.92 1.76
N GLU A 97 3.36 -18.21 1.41
CA GLU A 97 3.77 -17.01 2.12
C GLU A 97 2.83 -15.85 1.81
N ILE A 98 2.47 -15.66 0.55
CA ILE A 98 1.50 -14.66 0.11
C ILE A 98 0.13 -14.92 0.73
N GLU A 99 -0.32 -16.18 0.77
CA GLU A 99 -1.58 -16.60 1.37
C GLU A 99 -1.61 -16.29 2.87
N PHE A 100 -0.54 -16.64 3.61
CA PHE A 100 -0.53 -16.55 5.06
C PHE A 100 -0.21 -15.13 5.59
N PHE A 101 0.74 -14.44 4.97
CA PHE A 101 1.23 -13.13 5.42
C PHE A 101 0.61 -11.95 4.67
N GLY A 102 -0.10 -12.24 3.57
CA GLY A 102 -0.81 -11.27 2.77
C GLY A 102 -0.09 -10.94 1.45
N GLN A 103 -0.91 -10.52 0.50
CA GLN A 103 -0.50 -10.09 -0.83
C GLN A 103 -0.04 -8.64 -0.87
N PHE A 104 0.91 -8.34 -1.75
CA PHE A 104 1.25 -6.98 -2.13
C PHE A 104 -0.03 -6.24 -2.59
N PRO A 105 -0.23 -4.96 -2.22
CA PRO A 105 -1.41 -4.20 -2.65
C PRO A 105 -1.55 -4.21 -4.17
N ASN A 106 -2.71 -4.57 -4.71
CA ASN A 106 -2.98 -4.53 -6.15
C ASN A 106 -4.42 -4.05 -6.42
N PRO A 107 -4.75 -2.79 -6.07
CA PRO A 107 -6.12 -2.30 -6.16
C PRO A 107 -6.56 -2.06 -7.61
N PRO A 108 -7.87 -2.12 -7.91
CA PRO A 108 -8.40 -1.87 -9.27
C PRO A 108 -8.10 -0.47 -9.82
N PRO A 109 -8.16 -0.28 -11.15
CA PRO A 109 -7.97 1.03 -11.76
C PRO A 109 -8.98 2.04 -11.25
N GLY A 110 -8.51 3.26 -10.96
CA GLY A 110 -9.37 4.31 -10.43
C GLY A 110 -9.59 4.22 -8.92
N THR A 111 -8.92 3.28 -8.21
CA THR A 111 -8.93 3.27 -6.76
C THR A 111 -8.30 4.56 -6.24
N ILE A 112 -9.01 5.25 -5.37
CA ILE A 112 -8.47 6.40 -4.65
C ILE A 112 -7.66 5.83 -3.49
N GLY A 113 -6.34 5.92 -3.62
CA GLY A 113 -5.36 5.49 -2.64
C GLY A 113 -4.55 6.69 -2.18
N GLY A 114 -4.32 6.79 -0.88
CA GLY A 114 -3.95 8.04 -0.24
C GLY A 114 -5.18 8.90 0.07
N VAL A 115 -5.00 9.88 0.95
CA VAL A 115 -6.12 10.72 1.42
C VAL A 115 -6.42 11.82 0.41
N PHE A 116 -7.36 11.51 -0.49
CA PHE A 116 -8.11 12.43 -1.35
C PHE A 116 -7.42 13.11 -2.56
N GLU A 117 -6.20 12.76 -2.96
CA GLU A 117 -5.56 13.46 -4.09
C GLU A 117 -5.10 12.59 -5.27
N THR A 118 -4.69 11.34 -5.06
CA THR A 118 -4.14 10.53 -6.17
C THR A 118 -5.12 9.44 -6.58
N VAL A 119 -5.66 9.55 -7.79
CA VAL A 119 -6.24 8.39 -8.48
C VAL A 119 -5.10 7.44 -8.74
N VAL A 120 -5.07 6.30 -8.08
CA VAL A 120 -4.05 5.29 -8.33
C VAL A 120 -4.29 4.75 -9.73
N VAL A 121 -3.27 4.90 -10.59
CA VAL A 121 -3.21 4.27 -11.91
C VAL A 121 -2.81 2.80 -11.73
N SER A 122 -3.53 2.05 -10.92
CA SER A 122 -3.24 0.64 -10.65
C SER A 122 -4.25 -0.24 -11.38
N GLY A 123 -3.82 -1.15 -12.24
CA GLY A 123 -4.65 -2.27 -12.67
C GLY A 123 -4.22 -3.56 -11.97
N PRO A 124 -5.04 -4.64 -12.02
CA PRO A 124 -4.66 -5.96 -11.50
C PRO A 124 -3.35 -6.50 -12.11
N HIS A 125 -2.80 -5.83 -13.12
CA HIS A 125 -1.57 -6.16 -13.82
C HIS A 125 -0.30 -5.55 -13.20
N LYS A 126 -0.41 -4.60 -12.25
CA LYS A 126 0.76 -3.93 -11.64
C LYS A 126 1.55 -4.84 -10.71
N VAL A 127 0.93 -5.86 -10.12
CA VAL A 127 1.65 -6.90 -9.35
C VAL A 127 1.52 -8.23 -10.04
N ARG A 128 2.64 -8.93 -10.18
CA ARG A 128 2.67 -10.32 -10.60
C ARG A 128 3.38 -11.14 -9.53
N ALA A 129 2.65 -12.08 -8.93
CA ALA A 129 3.23 -13.07 -8.03
C ALA A 129 3.88 -14.15 -8.88
N ILE A 130 5.21 -14.18 -8.91
CA ILE A 130 5.99 -15.15 -9.67
C ILE A 130 7.07 -15.70 -8.75
N GLU A 131 6.82 -16.87 -8.19
CA GLU A 131 7.65 -17.45 -7.14
C GLU A 131 9.06 -17.77 -7.67
N LEU A 132 10.10 -17.27 -6.99
CA LEU A 132 11.47 -17.74 -7.23
C LEU A 132 11.69 -19.11 -6.57
N ILE A 133 11.17 -19.29 -5.37
CA ILE A 133 11.24 -20.54 -4.61
C ILE A 133 9.82 -20.97 -4.30
N ARG A 134 9.49 -22.22 -4.67
CA ARG A 134 8.23 -22.85 -4.34
C ARG A 134 8.30 -23.48 -2.96
N SER A 135 7.15 -23.57 -2.30
CA SER A 135 6.96 -24.42 -1.12
C SER A 135 5.72 -25.27 -1.33
N THR A 136 5.68 -26.45 -0.70
CA THR A 136 4.48 -27.30 -0.74
C THR A 136 3.51 -26.99 0.41
N GLY A 137 3.82 -26.04 1.29
CA GLY A 137 2.98 -25.77 2.47
C GLY A 137 3.68 -24.96 3.55
N TYR A 138 2.90 -24.16 4.28
CA TYR A 138 3.30 -23.54 5.55
C TYR A 138 2.64 -24.26 6.73
N ARG A 139 3.36 -25.21 7.33
CA ARG A 139 2.80 -26.18 8.30
C ARG A 139 3.63 -26.28 9.57
N PHE A 140 3.00 -26.70 10.65
CA PHE A 140 3.69 -26.91 11.93
C PHE A 140 4.71 -28.05 11.79
N ASP A 141 5.94 -27.80 12.22
CA ASP A 141 7.01 -28.78 12.36
C ASP A 141 7.35 -28.92 13.84
N ALA A 142 7.21 -30.13 14.38
CA ALA A 142 7.41 -30.41 15.80
C ALA A 142 8.87 -30.25 16.24
N SER A 143 9.84 -30.48 15.35
CA SER A 143 11.27 -30.33 15.64
C SER A 143 11.64 -28.84 15.70
N ALA A 144 11.04 -28.02 14.84
CA ALA A 144 11.23 -26.57 14.85
C ALA A 144 10.37 -25.85 15.92
N GLY A 145 9.34 -26.52 16.46
CA GLY A 145 8.40 -25.93 17.42
C GLY A 145 7.55 -24.78 16.85
N ALA A 146 7.49 -24.66 15.52
CA ALA A 146 6.89 -23.53 14.82
C ALA A 146 6.32 -23.95 13.46
N LYS A 147 5.56 -23.07 12.82
CA LYS A 147 5.18 -23.24 11.41
C LYS A 147 6.37 -22.90 10.50
N VAL A 148 6.67 -23.80 9.57
CA VAL A 148 7.77 -23.68 8.62
C VAL A 148 7.29 -23.95 7.20
N PHE A 149 8.02 -23.38 6.23
CA PHE A 149 7.84 -23.69 4.82
C PHE A 149 8.43 -25.07 4.49
N ALA A 150 7.57 -25.97 4.02
CA ALA A 150 7.92 -27.34 3.67
C ALA A 150 8.43 -27.46 2.23
N ASN A 151 9.39 -28.39 2.02
CA ASN A 151 9.89 -28.80 0.69
C ASN A 151 10.20 -27.61 -0.23
N LYS A 152 11.05 -26.70 0.25
CA LYS A 152 11.43 -25.51 -0.51
C LYS A 152 12.28 -25.92 -1.72
N THR A 153 11.86 -25.54 -2.92
CA THR A 153 12.57 -25.87 -4.17
C THR A 153 12.64 -24.65 -5.08
N LEU A 154 13.77 -24.47 -5.78
CA LEU A 154 13.90 -23.42 -6.78
C LEU A 154 12.88 -23.64 -7.91
N ASN A 155 12.23 -22.57 -8.38
CA ASN A 155 11.37 -22.63 -9.55
C ASN A 155 12.23 -22.60 -10.83
N PRO A 156 12.35 -23.71 -11.59
CA PRO A 156 13.15 -23.73 -12.81
C PRO A 156 12.57 -22.86 -13.94
N ASN A 157 11.28 -22.51 -13.84
CA ASN A 157 10.58 -21.72 -14.86
C ASN A 157 10.53 -20.23 -14.51
N PHE A 158 11.18 -19.78 -13.42
CA PHE A 158 11.08 -18.41 -12.94
C PHE A 158 11.32 -17.36 -14.04
N ALA A 159 12.46 -17.42 -14.73
CA ALA A 159 12.79 -16.46 -15.80
C ALA A 159 11.79 -16.52 -16.97
N THR A 160 11.33 -17.73 -17.33
CA THR A 160 10.32 -17.94 -18.38
C THR A 160 8.97 -17.33 -18.00
N ASP A 161 8.53 -17.54 -16.76
CA ASP A 161 7.28 -17.01 -16.23
C ASP A 161 7.31 -15.47 -16.19
N VAL A 162 8.46 -14.88 -15.79
CA VAL A 162 8.65 -13.42 -15.86
C VAL A 162 8.65 -12.93 -17.31
N GLN A 163 9.33 -13.62 -18.25
CA GLN A 163 9.30 -13.25 -19.68
C GLN A 163 7.90 -13.33 -20.31
N ASN A 164 7.08 -14.29 -19.90
CA ASN A 164 5.69 -14.36 -20.35
C ASN A 164 4.86 -13.17 -19.84
N ALA A 165 5.15 -12.70 -18.62
CA ALA A 165 4.54 -11.53 -18.03
C ALA A 165 5.05 -10.19 -18.61
N PHE A 166 6.34 -10.14 -18.95
CA PHE A 166 7.07 -8.96 -19.39
C PHE A 166 7.88 -9.28 -20.66
N PRO A 167 7.25 -9.36 -21.84
CA PRO A 167 7.94 -9.75 -23.06
C PRO A 167 8.96 -8.72 -23.55
N ASP A 168 8.77 -7.44 -23.24
CA ASP A 168 9.67 -6.35 -23.61
C ASP A 168 10.73 -6.10 -22.53
N LYS A 169 11.82 -6.88 -22.58
CA LYS A 169 12.92 -6.82 -21.61
C LYS A 169 13.64 -5.47 -21.57
N GLU A 170 13.62 -4.74 -22.68
CA GLU A 170 14.32 -3.48 -22.85
C GLU A 170 13.63 -2.35 -22.11
N ASN A 171 12.29 -2.30 -22.14
CA ASN A 171 11.51 -1.21 -21.54
C ASN A 171 10.74 -1.63 -20.27
N ALA A 172 10.69 -2.92 -19.92
CA ALA A 172 10.01 -3.38 -18.72
C ALA A 172 10.67 -2.83 -17.46
N LYS A 173 9.93 -1.98 -16.73
CA LYS A 173 10.31 -1.38 -15.46
C LYS A 173 9.80 -2.22 -14.29
N ILE A 174 10.70 -2.96 -13.65
CA ILE A 174 10.33 -4.00 -12.67
C ILE A 174 10.94 -3.69 -11.30
N ILE A 175 10.07 -3.62 -10.29
CA ILE A 175 10.43 -3.63 -8.88
C ILE A 175 10.34 -5.07 -8.38
N VAL A 176 11.45 -5.65 -7.95
CA VAL A 176 11.50 -7.00 -7.37
C VAL A 176 11.29 -6.92 -5.86
N CYS A 177 10.31 -7.68 -5.38
CA CYS A 177 9.94 -7.75 -3.97
C CYS A 177 9.95 -9.20 -3.47
N CYS A 178 10.61 -9.46 -2.33
CA CYS A 178 10.42 -10.69 -1.56
C CYS A 178 9.80 -10.37 -0.18
N SER A 179 10.00 -11.20 0.84
CA SER A 179 9.61 -10.87 2.22
C SER A 179 10.26 -9.59 2.74
N ASP A 180 11.59 -9.48 2.60
CA ASP A 180 12.39 -8.49 3.32
C ASP A 180 13.41 -7.74 2.44
N GLY A 181 13.41 -7.99 1.13
CA GLY A 181 14.30 -7.33 0.18
C GLY A 181 15.76 -7.77 0.26
N ARG A 182 16.04 -8.98 0.78
CA ARG A 182 17.40 -9.53 0.87
C ARG A 182 17.59 -10.71 -0.09
N GLN A 183 17.93 -11.88 0.43
CA GLN A 183 18.51 -13.01 -0.32
C GLN A 183 17.71 -13.43 -1.55
N ARG A 184 16.40 -13.66 -1.42
CA ARG A 184 15.54 -14.07 -2.54
C ARG A 184 15.37 -12.98 -3.59
N ALA A 185 15.22 -11.72 -3.15
CA ALA A 185 15.04 -10.62 -4.09
C ALA A 185 16.33 -10.34 -4.88
N VAL A 186 17.50 -10.42 -4.23
CA VAL A 186 18.80 -10.30 -4.89
C VAL A 186 19.00 -11.43 -5.91
N ALA A 187 18.74 -12.68 -5.52
CA ALA A 187 18.85 -13.82 -6.45
C ALA A 187 17.87 -13.71 -7.64
N ALA A 188 16.67 -13.18 -7.43
CA ALA A 188 15.73 -12.89 -8.51
C ALA A 188 16.24 -11.78 -9.43
N LEU A 189 16.83 -10.72 -8.88
CA LEU A 189 17.42 -9.64 -9.67
C LEU A 189 18.56 -10.13 -10.55
N GLU A 190 19.47 -10.93 -10.00
CA GLU A 190 20.56 -11.56 -10.77
C GLU A 190 20.00 -12.42 -11.91
N ALA A 191 18.99 -13.25 -11.64
CA ALA A 191 18.37 -14.08 -12.67
C ALA A 191 17.65 -13.26 -13.77
N LEU A 192 17.13 -12.07 -13.46
CA LEU A 192 16.49 -11.19 -14.43
C LEU A 192 17.50 -10.36 -15.21
N ASP A 193 18.58 -9.92 -14.58
CA ASP A 193 19.70 -9.25 -15.25
C ASP A 193 20.35 -10.21 -16.26
N ASP A 194 20.62 -11.45 -15.86
CA ASP A 194 21.10 -12.53 -16.74
C ASP A 194 20.13 -12.83 -17.90
N ALA A 195 18.82 -12.69 -17.64
CA ALA A 195 17.80 -12.85 -18.68
C ALA A 195 17.70 -11.65 -19.64
N GLY A 196 18.38 -10.54 -19.35
CA GLY A 196 18.50 -9.34 -20.19
C GLY A 196 17.53 -8.19 -19.87
N TYR A 197 16.93 -8.15 -18.68
CA TYR A 197 16.08 -7.04 -18.27
C TYR A 197 16.91 -5.82 -17.85
N LYS A 198 16.58 -4.63 -18.36
CA LYS A 198 17.41 -3.43 -18.16
C LYS A 198 17.00 -2.54 -16.98
N HIS A 199 15.72 -2.55 -16.62
CA HIS A 199 15.18 -1.64 -15.61
C HIS A 199 14.70 -2.44 -14.41
N LEU A 200 15.64 -2.76 -13.52
CA LEU A 200 15.43 -3.60 -12.36
C LEU A 200 15.69 -2.81 -11.07
N VAL A 201 14.75 -2.87 -10.13
CA VAL A 201 14.86 -2.20 -8.83
C VAL A 201 14.56 -3.18 -7.71
N LEU A 202 15.41 -3.21 -6.69
CA LEU A 202 15.18 -3.92 -5.44
C LEU A 202 14.27 -3.10 -4.51
N LEU A 203 13.21 -3.71 -3.99
CA LEU A 203 12.45 -3.12 -2.88
C LEU A 203 13.14 -3.43 -1.53
N LYS A 204 13.77 -2.41 -0.94
CA LYS A 204 14.42 -2.53 0.37
C LYS A 204 13.38 -2.78 1.47
N GLY A 205 13.64 -3.81 2.28
CA GLY A 205 12.71 -4.22 3.35
C GLY A 205 11.52 -5.06 2.86
N GLY A 206 11.41 -5.28 1.55
CA GLY A 206 10.42 -6.15 0.91
C GLY A 206 8.97 -5.86 1.30
N PHE A 207 8.12 -6.86 1.15
CA PHE A 207 6.70 -6.79 1.52
C PHE A 207 6.51 -6.46 3.00
N ASN A 208 7.35 -6.99 3.88
CA ASN A 208 7.20 -6.84 5.33
C ASN A 208 7.33 -5.39 5.78
N LEU A 209 8.24 -4.61 5.17
CA LEU A 209 8.37 -3.19 5.46
C LEU A 209 7.34 -2.36 4.69
N TYR A 210 7.05 -2.74 3.44
CA TYR A 210 6.05 -2.05 2.62
C TYR A 210 4.66 -2.09 3.29
N ASN A 211 4.22 -3.27 3.74
CA ASN A 211 2.93 -3.46 4.41
C ASN A 211 2.82 -2.74 5.78
N ARG A 212 3.94 -2.29 6.36
CA ARG A 212 3.93 -1.41 7.55
C ARG A 212 3.67 0.04 7.20
N HIS A 213 4.06 0.47 6.00
CA HIS A 213 3.91 1.85 5.55
C HIS A 213 2.64 2.06 4.74
N TRP A 214 2.16 1.02 4.05
CA TRP A 214 1.05 1.11 3.10
C TRP A 214 -0.03 0.08 3.38
N THR A 215 -1.30 0.47 3.21
CA THR A 215 -2.44 -0.46 3.24
C THR A 215 -2.67 -1.11 1.87
N LYS A 216 -3.61 -2.06 1.80
CA LYS A 216 -4.04 -2.69 0.54
C LYS A 216 -4.65 -1.71 -0.48
N LYS A 217 -5.14 -0.56 -0.01
CA LYS A 217 -5.64 0.53 -0.84
C LYS A 217 -4.59 1.60 -1.10
N LEU A 218 -3.32 1.31 -0.77
CA LEU A 218 -2.20 2.23 -0.91
C LEU A 218 -2.35 3.50 -0.07
N ASN A 219 -3.10 3.43 1.03
CA ASN A 219 -3.12 4.48 2.03
C ASN A 219 -1.88 4.38 2.90
N ARG A 220 -1.30 5.51 3.29
CA ARG A 220 -0.23 5.56 4.29
C ARG A 220 -0.77 5.07 5.64
N ARG A 221 -0.03 4.16 6.27
CA ARG A 221 -0.25 3.71 7.64
C ARG A 221 0.49 4.64 8.59
N THR A 222 -0.08 4.82 9.78
CA THR A 222 0.59 5.60 10.82
C THR A 222 1.88 4.89 11.25
N PRO A 223 3.06 5.55 11.22
CA PRO A 223 4.30 4.95 11.69
C PRO A 223 4.19 4.50 13.14
N ASN A 224 4.80 3.36 13.47
CA ASN A 224 4.88 2.90 14.85
C ASN A 224 5.83 3.81 15.65
N GLY A 225 5.36 4.39 16.76
CA GLY A 225 6.16 5.22 17.66
C GLY A 225 5.56 6.60 17.87
N SER A 226 6.36 7.52 18.43
CA SER A 226 5.97 8.92 18.59
C SER A 226 6.38 9.69 17.34
N PHE A 227 5.41 10.10 16.52
CA PHE A 227 5.63 10.93 15.33
C PHE A 227 4.92 12.28 15.50
N ARG A 228 5.36 13.28 14.74
CA ARG A 228 4.71 14.59 14.64
C ARG A 228 4.43 14.83 13.17
N THR A 229 3.17 15.09 12.84
CA THR A 229 2.77 15.50 11.49
C THR A 229 2.67 17.02 11.43
N ASN A 230 3.17 17.60 10.36
CA ASN A 230 2.92 18.99 9.97
C ASN A 230 1.90 19.01 8.83
N LEU A 231 0.66 19.34 9.18
CA LEU A 231 -0.46 19.42 8.23
C LEU A 231 -0.30 20.47 7.12
N SER A 232 0.77 21.27 7.14
CA SER A 232 1.08 22.29 6.13
C SER A 232 2.30 21.93 5.27
N ALA A 233 3.00 20.82 5.55
CA ALA A 233 4.12 20.37 4.73
C ALA A 233 3.63 19.50 3.55
N PRO A 234 4.15 19.69 2.33
CA PRO A 234 3.92 18.75 1.23
C PRO A 234 4.37 17.33 1.61
N GLY A 235 3.63 16.30 1.16
CA GLY A 235 3.89 14.88 1.50
C GLY A 235 3.39 14.42 2.88
N ASP A 236 3.46 15.27 3.90
CA ASP A 236 3.13 14.97 5.32
C ASP A 236 1.60 14.77 5.58
N ILE A 237 0.76 15.13 4.60
CA ILE A 237 -0.72 15.16 4.71
C ILE A 237 -1.39 13.79 4.55
N GLN A 238 -0.65 12.70 4.31
CA GLN A 238 -1.28 11.41 4.03
C GLN A 238 -1.84 10.71 5.28
N GLY A 239 -2.98 11.22 5.78
CA GLY A 239 -4.02 10.40 6.42
C GLY A 239 -4.12 10.37 7.93
N CYS A 240 -3.35 11.17 8.67
CA CYS A 240 -3.43 11.22 10.14
C CYS A 240 -4.83 11.58 10.69
N GLY A 241 -5.66 12.35 9.96
CA GLY A 241 -6.94 12.87 10.48
C GLY A 241 -8.23 12.44 9.78
N ALA A 242 -8.16 11.96 8.53
CA ALA A 242 -9.36 11.71 7.70
C ALA A 242 -9.49 10.28 7.17
N ASN A 243 -8.49 9.43 7.41
CA ASN A 243 -8.53 8.03 6.99
C ASN A 243 -8.86 7.13 8.20
N PRO A 244 -10.06 6.50 8.24
CA PRO A 244 -10.40 5.55 9.31
C PRO A 244 -9.50 4.31 9.34
N GLU A 245 -8.78 4.01 8.23
CA GLU A 245 -7.80 2.93 8.11
C GLU A 245 -6.36 3.35 8.52
N ALA A 246 -6.08 4.66 8.69
CA ALA A 246 -4.75 5.11 9.12
C ALA A 246 -4.52 4.87 10.62
N GLY A 247 -5.60 4.77 11.40
CA GLY A 247 -5.53 4.36 12.79
C GLY A 247 -5.20 2.87 12.89
N ASN A 248 -3.94 2.54 13.18
CA ASN A 248 -3.52 1.19 13.56
C ASN A 248 -4.32 0.62 14.76
N ALA A 249 -5.09 1.47 15.46
CA ALA A 249 -5.98 1.10 16.55
C ALA A 249 -7.12 0.14 16.14
N ASN A 250 -7.60 0.20 14.90
CA ASN A 250 -8.64 -0.71 14.41
C ASN A 250 -8.06 -2.02 13.85
N ASP A 251 -6.80 -1.98 13.40
CA ASP A 251 -6.10 -3.13 12.81
C ASP A 251 -5.36 -3.96 13.87
N ALA A 252 -4.95 -3.38 15.02
CA ALA A 252 -4.21 -4.04 16.11
C ALA A 252 -3.07 -4.97 15.63
N ILE A 253 -2.50 -4.70 14.45
CA ILE A 253 -1.45 -5.54 13.86
C ILE A 253 -0.18 -5.28 14.66
N GLN A 254 0.20 -6.25 15.49
CA GLN A 254 1.57 -6.34 15.98
C GLN A 254 2.44 -6.82 14.83
N PHE A 255 3.19 -5.90 14.23
CA PHE A 255 4.20 -6.27 13.26
C PHE A 255 5.37 -6.94 13.97
N GLY A 256 5.69 -8.18 13.60
CA GLY A 256 6.90 -8.87 14.06
C GLY A 256 8.19 -8.21 13.55
N PRO A 257 9.33 -8.92 13.55
CA PRO A 257 10.52 -8.47 12.82
C PRO A 257 10.18 -8.26 11.33
N TRP A 258 10.77 -7.25 10.68
CA TRP A 258 10.60 -7.09 9.23
C TRP A 258 11.54 -8.02 8.45
N VAL A 259 12.64 -8.40 9.11
CA VAL A 259 13.64 -9.36 8.67
C VAL A 259 13.00 -10.75 8.63
N ASP A 260 13.12 -11.43 7.48
CA ASP A 260 12.71 -12.83 7.35
C ASP A 260 13.81 -13.76 7.87
N GLU A 261 13.46 -14.59 8.85
CA GLU A 261 14.37 -15.56 9.45
C GLU A 261 14.34 -16.92 8.76
N THR A 262 13.43 -17.11 7.80
CA THR A 262 13.35 -18.35 7.03
C THR A 262 14.64 -18.54 6.23
N ASP A 263 15.27 -19.70 6.40
CA ASP A 263 16.45 -20.05 5.61
C ASP A 263 16.04 -20.41 4.17
N TRP A 264 16.08 -19.41 3.29
CA TRP A 264 15.87 -19.59 1.86
C TRP A 264 17.14 -19.99 1.12
N LYS A 265 18.33 -19.85 1.74
CA LYS A 265 19.62 -20.11 1.07
C LYS A 265 19.77 -21.57 0.68
N THR A 266 19.28 -22.48 1.51
CA THR A 266 19.33 -23.91 1.22
C THR A 266 18.63 -24.27 -0.09
N ALA A 267 17.48 -23.63 -0.37
CA ALA A 267 16.76 -23.83 -1.63
C ALA A 267 17.40 -23.10 -2.83
N LEU A 268 18.09 -21.97 -2.60
CA LEU A 268 18.85 -21.28 -3.64
C LEU A 268 20.14 -22.03 -4.03
N GLY A 269 20.85 -22.59 -3.04
CA GLY A 269 22.13 -23.28 -3.22
C GLY A 269 22.02 -24.73 -3.70
N ALA A 270 20.90 -25.41 -3.46
CA ALA A 270 20.67 -26.78 -3.93
C ALA A 270 20.70 -26.90 -5.47
N ALA A 271 20.47 -25.80 -6.21
CA ALA A 271 20.59 -25.78 -7.67
C ALA A 271 22.05 -25.94 -8.16
N CYS A 272 23.05 -25.60 -7.34
CA CYS A 272 24.45 -25.71 -7.72
C CYS A 272 25.02 -27.13 -7.53
N SER A 273 24.40 -27.99 -6.73
CA SER A 273 24.88 -29.36 -6.47
C SER A 273 24.38 -30.41 -7.45
N ASP A 274 23.18 -30.23 -8.04
CA ASP A 274 22.60 -31.23 -8.94
C ASP A 274 23.02 -31.04 -10.41
N ALA A 275 23.39 -29.83 -10.82
CA ALA A 275 23.94 -29.58 -12.16
C ALA A 275 25.36 -30.15 -12.38
N CYS A 276 26.04 -30.58 -11.30
CA CYS A 276 27.37 -31.17 -11.36
C CYS A 276 27.36 -32.71 -11.40
N GLN A 277 26.20 -33.36 -11.34
CA GLN A 277 26.10 -34.84 -11.32
C GLN A 277 25.64 -35.46 -12.65
N THR A 278 25.37 -34.66 -13.68
CA THR A 278 24.88 -35.15 -14.99
C THR A 278 25.63 -34.57 -16.20
N ALA A 279 26.92 -34.24 -16.04
CA ALA A 279 27.84 -33.96 -17.14
C ALA A 279 28.99 -34.98 -17.18
#